data_AF-A0A6L8FP68-F1
#
_entry.id   AF-A0A6L8FP68-F1
#
_cell.length_a   1.000
_cell.length_b   1.000
_cell.length_c   1.000
_cell.angle_alpha   90.00
_cell.angle_beta   90.00
_cell.angle_gamma   90.00
#
_symmetry.space_group_name_H-M   'P 1'
#
loop_
_entity.id
_entity.type
_entity.pdbx_description
1 polymer ?
#
loop_
_entity_poly.entity_id
_entity_poly.type
_entity_poly.pdbx_seq_one_letter_code
_entity_poly.pdbx_strand_id
1 'polypeptide(L)'
;MRVCRVRCDAVEPAINASWAAVTGPPAVVTHGGDKVKTSLKDALRSDLNDARRERDRERTLVLSTALAEIRNREIETGTGLDDDGVRGVLARAVKQRLDAAAMMRDGGRPELADREEEQAKVLRTYLPAELDGDQVREIVRELIAAGAGHMGAVMSGLMPEIRGRFDGKAASAIVREELAGR
;
A
#
# COMPACT_ATOMS: atom_id res chain seq x y z
N MET A 1 -1.60 -73.70 -27.48
CA MET A 1 -2.12 -72.54 -28.23
C MET A 1 -3.55 -72.80 -28.72
N ARG A 2 -4.55 -72.20 -28.07
CA ARG A 2 -5.84 -71.83 -28.66
C ARG A 2 -6.57 -70.95 -27.64
N VAL A 3 -6.52 -69.65 -27.89
CA VAL A 3 -7.13 -68.60 -27.07
C VAL A 3 -8.64 -68.69 -27.24
N CYS A 4 -9.33 -68.80 -26.11
CA CYS A 4 -10.77 -68.85 -26.02
C CYS A 4 -11.37 -67.47 -26.32
N ARG A 5 -12.28 -67.43 -27.29
CA ARG A 5 -13.07 -66.24 -27.68
C ARG A 5 -14.42 -66.32 -26.99
N VAL A 6 -14.73 -65.43 -26.04
CA VAL A 6 -16.11 -65.11 -25.66
C VAL A 6 -16.20 -63.64 -25.22
N ARG A 7 -17.02 -62.89 -25.98
CA ARG A 7 -17.83 -61.71 -25.64
C ARG A 7 -17.16 -60.47 -25.03
N CYS A 8 -17.08 -59.44 -25.87
CA CYS A 8 -17.28 -58.06 -25.45
C CYS A 8 -18.66 -57.66 -26.01
N ASP A 9 -19.70 -57.85 -25.22
CA ASP A 9 -21.03 -57.28 -25.48
C ASP A 9 -21.08 -55.90 -24.81
N ALA A 10 -21.65 -54.96 -25.57
CA ALA A 10 -21.96 -53.54 -25.35
C ALA A 10 -22.04 -52.99 -23.91
N VAL A 11 -21.72 -51.69 -23.78
CA VAL A 11 -22.61 -50.64 -23.23
C VAL A 11 -21.91 -49.27 -23.31
N GLU A 12 -22.49 -48.35 -24.08
CA GLU A 12 -22.25 -46.90 -24.00
C GLU A 12 -22.62 -46.37 -22.60
N PRO A 13 -21.96 -45.31 -22.13
CA PRO A 13 -22.78 -44.14 -21.82
C PRO A 13 -22.12 -42.80 -22.18
N ALA A 14 -22.89 -42.01 -22.91
CA ALA A 14 -23.30 -40.66 -22.52
C ALA A 14 -22.25 -39.77 -21.83
N ILE A 15 -21.66 -38.86 -22.62
CA ILE A 15 -21.35 -37.51 -22.15
C ILE A 15 -21.93 -36.55 -23.19
N ASN A 16 -23.23 -36.28 -23.06
CA ASN A 16 -23.92 -35.34 -23.91
C ASN A 16 -23.68 -33.90 -23.44
N ALA A 17 -23.59 -33.03 -24.44
CA ALA A 17 -23.99 -31.62 -24.47
C ALA A 17 -24.26 -30.88 -23.15
N SER A 18 -23.38 -29.94 -22.78
CA SER A 18 -23.74 -28.68 -22.12
C SER A 18 -22.51 -27.74 -22.02
N TRP A 19 -22.14 -27.09 -23.12
CA TRP A 19 -21.19 -25.96 -23.08
C TRP A 19 -21.75 -24.68 -23.74
N ALA A 20 -23.02 -24.69 -24.12
CA ALA A 20 -23.72 -23.55 -24.72
C ALA A 20 -24.81 -23.06 -23.76
N ALA A 21 -24.43 -22.25 -22.76
CA ALA A 21 -25.27 -21.22 -22.12
C ALA A 21 -24.58 -20.57 -20.89
N VAL A 22 -23.50 -19.82 -21.10
CA VAL A 22 -23.14 -18.69 -20.22
C VAL A 22 -22.72 -17.53 -21.12
N THR A 23 -23.70 -16.95 -21.81
CA THR A 23 -23.62 -15.58 -22.36
C THR A 23 -24.75 -14.79 -21.71
N GLY A 24 -24.67 -14.63 -20.40
CA GLY A 24 -25.28 -13.48 -19.73
C GLY A 24 -24.24 -12.35 -19.72
N PRO A 25 -24.61 -11.08 -20.00
CA PRO A 25 -23.71 -9.98 -19.69
C PRO A 25 -23.31 -10.10 -18.21
N PRO A 26 -22.05 -9.82 -17.81
CA PRO A 26 -21.72 -9.81 -16.39
C PRO A 26 -22.70 -8.85 -15.73
N ALA A 27 -23.52 -9.38 -14.82
CA ALA A 27 -24.40 -8.56 -14.00
C ALA A 27 -23.51 -7.51 -13.36
N VAL A 28 -23.60 -6.28 -13.86
CA VAL A 28 -22.97 -5.12 -13.24
C VAL A 28 -23.66 -5.00 -11.90
N VAL A 29 -23.00 -5.51 -10.87
CA VAL A 29 -23.45 -5.32 -9.51
C VAL A 29 -23.24 -3.85 -9.20
N THR A 30 -24.32 -3.08 -9.37
CA THR A 30 -24.44 -1.74 -8.81
C THR A 30 -24.59 -1.91 -7.30
N HIS A 31 -23.49 -1.82 -6.56
CA HIS A 31 -23.59 -1.41 -5.16
C HIS A 31 -23.72 0.11 -5.15
N GLY A 32 -24.97 0.54 -5.24
CA GLY A 32 -25.35 1.90 -4.94
C GLY A 32 -25.12 2.18 -3.46
N GLY A 33 -24.29 3.19 -3.20
CA GLY A 33 -24.45 4.14 -2.10
C GLY A 33 -24.46 3.57 -0.69
N ASP A 34 -23.27 3.37 -0.13
CA ASP A 34 -23.08 3.53 1.31
C ASP A 34 -22.04 4.62 1.56
N LYS A 35 -22.36 5.47 2.52
CA LYS A 35 -21.84 6.82 2.68
C LYS A 35 -20.33 6.81 2.87
N VAL A 36 -19.62 7.47 1.95
CA VAL A 36 -18.18 7.64 1.96
C VAL A 36 -17.77 8.44 3.20
N LYS A 37 -17.36 7.75 4.26
CA LYS A 37 -16.20 8.20 5.03
C LYS A 37 -15.01 7.86 4.14
N THR A 38 -14.36 8.83 3.53
CA THR A 38 -13.27 8.59 2.57
C THR A 38 -12.04 8.10 3.33
N SER A 39 -12.06 6.84 3.77
CA SER A 39 -10.86 6.20 4.32
C SER A 39 -9.82 6.17 3.20
N LEU A 40 -8.56 6.36 3.56
CA LEU A 40 -7.46 6.38 2.58
C LEU A 40 -7.41 5.07 1.79
N LYS A 41 -7.78 3.96 2.45
CA LYS A 41 -7.87 2.64 1.83
C LYS A 41 -8.96 2.55 0.77
N ASP A 42 -10.10 3.19 0.99
CA ASP A 42 -11.20 3.19 0.02
C ASP A 42 -10.92 4.10 -1.17
N ALA A 43 -10.21 5.21 -0.95
CA ALA A 43 -9.68 6.03 -2.05
C ALA A 43 -8.75 5.21 -2.96
N LEU A 44 -7.74 4.53 -2.40
CA LEU A 44 -6.83 3.66 -3.15
C LEU A 44 -7.56 2.56 -3.94
N ARG A 45 -8.63 1.99 -3.39
CA ARG A 45 -9.46 0.99 -4.09
C ARG A 45 -10.24 1.58 -5.24
N SER A 46 -10.80 2.78 -5.06
CA SER A 46 -11.48 3.51 -6.13
C SER A 46 -10.51 3.79 -7.28
N ASP A 47 -9.36 4.35 -6.96
CA ASP A 47 -8.34 4.73 -7.96
C ASP A 47 -7.76 3.51 -8.68
N LEU A 48 -7.66 2.35 -8.01
CA LEU A 48 -7.31 1.09 -8.66
C LEU A 48 -8.35 0.67 -9.71
N ASN A 49 -9.63 0.85 -9.43
CA ASN A 49 -10.68 0.53 -10.39
C ASN A 49 -10.67 1.49 -11.58
N ASP A 50 -10.39 2.77 -11.34
CA ASP A 50 -10.28 3.77 -12.40
C ASP A 50 -9.03 3.52 -13.26
N ALA A 51 -7.88 3.20 -12.66
CA ALA A 51 -6.68 2.78 -13.40
C ALA A 51 -6.95 1.56 -14.30
N ARG A 52 -7.73 0.59 -13.83
CA ARG A 52 -8.14 -0.59 -14.64
C ARG A 52 -9.05 -0.20 -15.81
N ARG A 53 -9.95 0.78 -15.63
CA ARG A 53 -10.83 1.29 -16.69
C ARG A 53 -10.04 2.06 -17.75
N GLU A 54 -9.11 2.90 -17.32
CA GLU A 54 -8.20 3.67 -18.18
C GLU A 54 -7.14 2.79 -18.87
N ARG A 55 -7.05 1.51 -18.49
CA ARG A 55 -6.02 0.55 -18.94
C ARG A 55 -4.59 1.02 -18.62
N ASP A 56 -4.43 1.82 -17.58
CA ASP A 56 -3.15 2.22 -17.04
C ASP A 56 -2.54 1.04 -16.27
N ARG A 57 -1.64 0.31 -16.95
CA ARG A 57 -1.01 -0.89 -16.40
C ARG A 57 -0.07 -0.57 -15.24
N GLU A 58 0.62 0.57 -15.29
CA GLU A 58 1.61 0.94 -14.28
C GLU A 58 0.92 1.39 -13.00
N ARG A 59 -0.07 2.29 -13.09
CA ARG A 59 -0.89 2.64 -11.91
C ARG A 59 -1.60 1.44 -11.32
N THR A 60 -2.14 0.56 -12.16
CA THR A 60 -2.79 -0.67 -11.67
C THR A 60 -1.82 -1.52 -10.87
N LEU A 61 -0.60 -1.73 -11.38
CA LEU A 61 0.43 -2.49 -10.68
C LEU A 61 0.77 -1.84 -9.33
N VAL A 62 1.08 -0.54 -9.32
CA VAL A 62 1.48 0.20 -8.12
C VAL A 62 0.39 0.15 -7.04
N LEU A 63 -0.85 0.49 -7.40
CA LEU A 63 -1.97 0.53 -6.46
C LEU A 63 -2.34 -0.87 -5.95
N SER A 64 -2.26 -1.89 -6.81
CA SER A 64 -2.53 -3.27 -6.39
C SER A 64 -1.50 -3.79 -5.39
N THR A 65 -0.21 -3.51 -5.62
CA THR A 65 0.87 -3.88 -4.72
C THR A 65 0.76 -3.12 -3.40
N ALA A 66 0.49 -1.82 -3.43
CA ALA A 66 0.29 -1.02 -2.21
C ALA A 66 -0.88 -1.54 -1.35
N LEU A 67 -2.01 -1.89 -1.97
CA LEU A 67 -3.14 -2.50 -1.25
C LEU A 67 -2.80 -3.88 -0.67
N ALA A 68 -1.97 -4.65 -1.35
CA ALA A 68 -1.48 -5.93 -0.83
C ALA A 68 -0.56 -5.72 0.39
N GLU A 69 0.34 -4.74 0.36
CA GLU A 69 1.20 -4.39 1.49
C GLU A 69 0.38 -3.94 2.71
N ILE A 70 -0.66 -3.12 2.50
CA ILE A 70 -1.60 -2.70 3.56
C ILE A 70 -2.25 -3.94 4.17
N ARG A 71 -2.77 -4.84 3.34
CA ARG A 71 -3.41 -6.09 3.81
C ARG A 71 -2.44 -6.99 4.56
N ASN A 72 -1.20 -7.13 4.07
CA ASN A 72 -0.17 -7.91 4.75
C ASN A 72 0.10 -7.32 6.14
N ARG A 73 0.17 -6.00 6.25
CA ARG A 73 0.36 -5.33 7.52
C ARG A 73 -0.81 -5.55 8.49
N GLU A 74 -2.05 -5.52 8.02
CA GLU A 74 -3.24 -5.86 8.85
C GLU A 74 -3.19 -7.30 9.37
N ILE A 75 -2.69 -8.22 8.55
CA ILE A 75 -2.49 -9.63 8.95
C ILE A 75 -1.40 -9.73 10.02
N GLU A 76 -0.28 -9.02 9.85
CA GLU A 76 0.82 -8.98 10.82
C GLU A 76 0.39 -8.40 12.18
N THR A 77 -0.41 -7.32 12.18
CA THR A 77 -0.87 -6.65 13.40
C THR A 77 -2.11 -7.28 14.02
N GLY A 78 -2.76 -8.21 13.31
CA GLY A 78 -4.01 -8.86 13.75
C GLY A 78 -5.18 -7.88 13.94
N THR A 79 -5.04 -6.65 13.47
CA THR A 79 -5.97 -5.53 13.68
C THR A 79 -6.04 -4.70 12.40
N GLY A 80 -7.22 -4.16 12.10
CA GLY A 80 -7.39 -3.26 10.95
C GLY A 80 -6.56 -1.98 11.12
N LEU A 81 -5.94 -1.52 10.03
CA LEU A 81 -5.19 -0.27 10.04
C LEU A 81 -6.15 0.90 9.93
N ASP A 82 -5.92 1.93 10.74
CA ASP A 82 -6.50 3.25 10.54
C ASP A 82 -5.78 3.98 9.39
N ASP A 83 -6.28 5.15 9.00
CA ASP A 83 -5.70 5.92 7.90
C ASP A 83 -4.23 6.29 8.17
N ASP A 84 -3.85 6.49 9.44
CA ASP A 84 -2.47 6.78 9.83
C ASP A 84 -1.56 5.55 9.63
N GLY A 85 -2.03 4.38 10.04
CA GLY A 85 -1.36 3.11 9.77
C GLY A 85 -1.21 2.83 8.27
N VAL A 86 -2.24 3.14 7.47
CA VAL A 86 -2.18 3.06 6.01
C VAL A 86 -1.12 4.01 5.45
N ARG A 87 -1.06 5.28 5.91
CA ARG A 87 -0.01 6.23 5.51
C ARG A 87 1.38 5.71 5.84
N GLY A 88 1.57 5.12 7.02
CA GLY A 88 2.85 4.53 7.41
C GLY A 88 3.30 3.40 6.47
N VAL A 89 2.37 2.55 6.03
CA VAL A 89 2.67 1.51 5.02
C VAL A 89 3.04 2.13 3.68
N LEU A 90 2.27 3.11 3.19
CA LEU A 90 2.56 3.80 1.93
C LEU A 90 3.92 4.51 1.95
N ALA A 91 4.28 5.16 3.06
CA ALA A 91 5.57 5.83 3.22
C ALA A 91 6.72 4.81 3.12
N ARG A 92 6.58 3.65 3.76
CA ARG A 92 7.54 2.55 3.64
C ARG A 92 7.64 2.05 2.18
N ALA A 93 6.50 1.90 1.51
CA ALA A 93 6.43 1.46 0.12
C ALA A 93 7.13 2.43 -0.84
N VAL A 94 7.01 3.75 -0.60
CA VAL A 94 7.73 4.80 -1.34
C VAL A 94 9.23 4.68 -1.11
N LYS A 95 9.66 4.57 0.15
CA LYS A 95 11.08 4.44 0.49
C LYS A 95 11.73 3.24 -0.19
N GLN A 96 11.07 2.08 -0.14
CA GLN A 96 11.57 0.86 -0.79
C GLN A 96 11.80 1.03 -2.29
N ARG A 97 10.93 1.76 -2.99
CA ARG A 97 11.06 2.05 -4.42
C ARG A 97 12.21 3.02 -4.71
N LEU A 98 12.40 4.04 -3.87
CA LEU A 98 13.53 4.97 -4.00
C LEU A 98 14.86 4.28 -3.74
N ASP A 99 14.93 3.42 -2.71
CA ASP A 99 16.12 2.62 -2.42
C ASP A 99 16.42 1.67 -3.59
N ALA A 100 15.40 1.02 -4.16
CA ALA A 100 15.54 0.18 -5.34
C ALA A 100 16.00 0.97 -6.58
N ALA A 101 15.46 2.17 -6.80
CA ALA A 101 15.87 3.06 -7.89
C ALA A 101 17.35 3.46 -7.77
N ALA A 102 17.80 3.81 -6.56
CA ALA A 102 19.22 4.10 -6.31
C ALA A 102 20.11 2.90 -6.63
N MET A 103 19.75 1.70 -6.16
CA MET A 103 20.50 0.47 -6.46
C MET A 103 20.54 0.14 -7.96
N MET A 104 19.44 0.37 -8.69
CA MET A 104 19.39 0.14 -10.14
C MET A 104 20.24 1.16 -10.91
N ARG A 105 20.26 2.42 -10.45
CA ARG A 105 21.11 3.47 -11.03
C ARG A 105 22.59 3.16 -10.81
N ASP A 106 22.97 2.76 -9.60
CA ASP A 106 24.33 2.31 -9.27
C ASP A 106 24.74 1.06 -10.07
N GLY A 107 23.77 0.18 -10.34
CA GLY A 107 23.93 -0.99 -11.20
C GLY A 107 23.94 -0.71 -12.71
N GLY A 108 23.94 0.56 -13.13
CA GLY A 108 24.01 0.96 -14.54
C GLY A 108 22.72 0.74 -15.35
N ARG A 109 21.55 0.68 -14.69
CA ARG A 109 20.24 0.47 -15.32
C ARG A 109 19.29 1.66 -15.06
N PRO A 110 19.60 2.87 -15.58
CA PRO A 110 18.85 4.09 -15.30
C PRO A 110 17.37 4.00 -15.75
N GLU A 111 17.10 3.36 -16.89
CA GLU A 111 15.75 3.16 -17.42
C GLU A 111 14.79 2.44 -16.45
N LEU A 112 15.32 1.60 -15.57
CA LEU A 112 14.52 0.92 -14.54
C LEU A 112 14.44 1.73 -13.25
N ALA A 113 15.49 2.46 -12.91
CA ALA A 113 15.47 3.40 -11.80
C ALA A 113 14.38 4.47 -12.02
N ASP A 114 14.28 4.99 -13.24
CA ASP A 114 13.30 6.02 -13.59
C ASP A 114 11.86 5.48 -13.46
N ARG A 115 11.61 4.22 -13.86
CA ARG A 115 10.31 3.56 -13.64
C ARG A 115 9.97 3.41 -12.16
N GLU A 116 10.93 2.99 -11.33
CA GLU A 116 10.70 2.88 -9.88
C GLU A 116 10.41 4.25 -9.24
N GLU A 117 11.08 5.30 -9.70
CA GLU A 117 10.81 6.68 -9.27
C GLU A 117 9.44 7.18 -9.72
N GLU A 118 8.99 6.84 -10.93
CA GLU A 118 7.63 7.14 -11.39
C GLU A 118 6.57 6.45 -10.53
N GLN A 119 6.78 5.18 -10.19
CA GLN A 119 5.91 4.45 -9.27
C GLN A 119 5.90 5.09 -7.87
N ALA A 120 7.07 5.52 -7.38
CA ALA A 120 7.16 6.24 -6.11
C ALA A 120 6.41 7.57 -6.14
N LYS A 121 6.45 8.31 -7.27
CA LYS A 121 5.67 9.55 -7.46
C LYS A 121 4.17 9.29 -7.39
N VAL A 122 3.67 8.20 -7.99
CA VAL A 122 2.25 7.82 -7.90
C VAL A 122 1.84 7.57 -6.45
N LEU A 123 2.66 6.89 -5.65
CA LEU A 123 2.32 6.65 -4.24
C LEU A 123 2.41 7.92 -3.39
N ARG A 124 3.35 8.84 -3.71
CA ARG A 124 3.50 10.12 -3.02
C ARG A 124 2.28 11.02 -3.13
N THR A 125 1.43 10.89 -4.14
CA THR A 125 0.18 11.69 -4.23
C THR A 125 -0.82 11.38 -3.12
N TYR A 126 -0.71 10.21 -2.48
CA TYR A 126 -1.57 9.77 -1.39
C TYR A 126 -1.02 10.11 0.00
N LEU A 127 0.23 10.58 0.05
CA LEU A 127 0.92 10.94 1.28
C LEU A 127 0.88 12.46 1.47
N PRO A 128 0.67 12.93 2.71
CA PRO A 128 0.90 14.34 3.04
C PRO A 128 2.39 14.63 2.86
N ALA A 129 2.75 15.92 2.70
CA ALA A 129 4.14 16.32 2.61
C ALA A 129 4.95 15.74 3.78
N GLU A 130 5.88 14.84 3.48
CA GLU A 130 6.74 14.19 4.48
C GLU A 130 7.55 15.27 5.18
N LEU A 131 7.66 15.17 6.50
CA LEU A 131 8.57 16.04 7.25
C LEU A 131 9.95 15.40 7.21
N ASP A 132 10.98 16.17 6.91
CA ASP A 132 12.35 15.67 7.09
C ASP A 132 12.77 15.72 8.58
N GLY A 133 13.86 15.03 8.93
CA GLY A 133 14.35 14.99 10.30
C GLY A 133 14.77 16.36 10.86
N ASP A 134 15.22 17.28 10.01
CA ASP A 134 15.63 18.64 10.38
C ASP A 134 14.39 19.53 10.61
N GLN A 135 13.33 19.39 9.80
CA GLN A 135 12.04 20.03 10.03
C GLN A 135 11.41 19.57 11.34
N VAL A 136 11.47 18.27 11.65
CA VAL A 136 11.03 17.75 12.95
C VAL A 136 11.86 18.34 14.08
N ARG A 137 13.18 18.48 13.89
CA ARG A 137 14.08 19.09 14.87
C ARG A 137 13.74 20.57 15.11
N GLU A 138 13.39 21.32 14.07
CA GLU A 138 12.97 22.71 14.18
C GLU A 138 11.68 22.85 14.98
N ILE A 139 10.66 22.04 14.67
CA ILE A 139 9.39 22.01 15.41
C ILE A 139 9.65 21.67 16.89
N VAL A 140 10.55 20.72 17.16
CA VAL A 140 10.96 20.37 18.53
C VAL A 140 11.60 21.56 19.26
N ARG A 141 12.49 22.30 18.59
CA ARG A 141 13.13 23.49 19.18
C ARG A 141 12.13 24.60 19.49
N GLU A 142 11.17 24.82 18.60
CA GLU A 142 10.08 25.77 18.83
C GLU A 142 9.24 25.38 20.05
N LEU A 143 8.88 24.10 20.18
CA LEU A 143 8.13 23.59 21.33
C LEU A 143 8.93 23.73 22.64
N ILE A 144 10.24 23.46 22.61
CA ILE A 144 11.12 23.64 23.76
C ILE A 144 11.21 25.13 24.14
N ALA A 145 11.37 26.02 23.16
CA ALA A 145 11.40 27.47 23.38
C ALA A 145 10.07 28.01 23.95
N ALA A 146 8.95 27.39 23.58
CA ALA A 146 7.63 27.68 24.13
C ALA A 146 7.40 27.15 25.57
N GLY A 147 8.37 26.43 26.15
CA GLY A 147 8.35 25.99 27.54
C GLY A 147 8.18 24.48 27.75
N ALA A 148 8.22 23.66 26.70
CA ALA A 148 8.17 22.21 26.82
C ALA A 148 9.53 21.64 27.28
N GLY A 149 9.82 21.69 28.58
CA GLY A 149 11.13 21.32 29.15
C GLY A 149 11.37 19.82 29.37
N HIS A 150 10.43 18.96 29.01
CA HIS A 150 10.52 17.51 29.24
C HIS A 150 9.86 16.73 28.11
N MET A 151 10.33 15.49 27.92
CA MET A 151 9.92 14.59 26.83
C MET A 151 8.41 14.55 26.61
N GLY A 152 7.63 14.43 27.70
CA GLY A 152 6.17 14.34 27.63
C GLY A 152 5.52 15.58 26.99
N ALA A 153 5.92 16.79 27.39
CA ALA A 153 5.35 18.01 26.81
C ALA A 153 5.73 18.20 25.34
N VAL A 154 6.99 17.92 24.99
CA VAL A 154 7.43 18.06 23.59
C VAL A 154 6.68 17.07 22.71
N MET A 155 6.56 15.80 23.14
CA MET A 155 5.80 14.80 22.40
C MET A 155 4.31 15.16 22.29
N SER A 156 3.69 15.72 23.33
CA SER A 156 2.29 16.16 23.26
C SER A 156 2.05 17.24 22.20
N GLY A 157 2.98 18.17 22.03
CA GLY A 157 2.91 19.21 20.99
C GLY A 157 3.33 18.73 19.60
N LEU A 158 4.28 17.79 19.54
CA LEU A 158 4.85 17.29 18.28
C LEU A 158 3.94 16.25 17.61
N MET A 159 3.30 15.37 18.38
CA MET A 159 2.52 14.25 17.85
C MET A 159 1.42 14.67 16.87
N PRO A 160 0.66 15.77 17.08
CA PRO A 160 -0.30 16.27 16.09
C PRO A 160 0.34 16.70 14.76
N GLU A 161 1.52 17.32 14.80
CA GLU A 161 2.26 17.83 13.63
C GLU A 161 2.84 16.69 12.78
N ILE A 162 3.33 15.64 13.43
CA ILE A 162 4.01 14.52 12.78
C ILE A 162 3.08 13.37 12.40
N ARG A 163 1.81 13.40 12.83
CA ARG A 163 0.87 12.28 12.66
C ARG A 163 0.70 11.94 11.19
N GLY A 164 1.07 10.72 10.80
CA GLY A 164 1.01 10.26 9.41
C GLY A 164 2.00 10.93 8.45
N ARG A 165 2.92 11.77 8.95
CA ARG A 165 3.95 12.50 8.19
C ARG A 165 5.37 12.11 8.56
N PHE A 166 5.58 11.58 9.77
CA PHE A 166 6.89 11.12 10.25
C PHE A 166 6.75 9.97 11.25
N ASP A 167 7.79 9.15 11.38
CA ASP A 167 7.79 8.02 12.31
C ASP A 167 7.90 8.50 13.77
N GLY A 168 6.93 8.11 14.60
CA GLY A 168 6.88 8.54 16.00
C GLY A 168 8.06 8.04 16.86
N LYS A 169 8.67 6.90 16.49
CA LYS A 169 9.85 6.37 17.19
C LYS A 169 11.11 7.16 16.80
N ALA A 170 11.26 7.52 15.53
CA ALA A 170 12.31 8.42 15.06
C ALA A 170 12.15 9.83 15.65
N ALA A 171 10.94 10.37 15.70
CA ALA A 171 10.65 11.64 16.38
C ALA A 171 11.03 11.59 17.87
N SER A 172 10.70 10.48 18.55
CA SER A 172 11.09 10.27 19.95
C SER A 172 12.61 10.20 20.15
N ALA A 173 13.37 9.76 19.13
CA ALA A 173 14.83 9.81 19.19
C ALA A 173 15.34 11.25 19.06
N ILE A 174 14.82 12.02 18.09
CA ILE A 174 15.19 13.43 17.86
C ILE A 174 14.89 14.29 19.09
N VAL A 175 13.71 14.14 19.71
CA VAL A 175 13.36 14.86 20.94
C VAL A 175 14.34 14.55 22.08
N ARG A 176 14.76 13.28 22.21
CA ARG A 176 15.72 12.89 23.24
C ARG A 176 17.09 13.51 22.98
N GLU A 177 17.54 13.55 21.73
CA GLU A 177 18.80 14.20 21.34
C GLU A 177 18.79 15.69 21.66
N GLU A 178 17.72 16.42 21.28
CA GLU A 178 17.61 17.86 21.53
C GLU A 178 17.51 18.20 23.02
N LEU A 179 16.86 17.36 23.82
CA LEU A 179 16.79 17.54 25.28
C LEU A 179 18.07 17.12 26.02
N ALA A 180 18.83 16.15 25.48
CA ALA A 180 20.09 15.69 26.07
C ALA A 180 21.30 16.56 25.69
N GLY A 181 21.21 17.32 24.60
CA GLY A 181 22.22 18.29 24.16
C GLY A 181 22.20 19.62 24.93
N ARG A 182 21.44 19.69 26.03
CA ARG A 182 21.27 20.87 26.89
C ARG A 182 21.85 20.61 28.27
#